data_AF-A0A7I8J4H5-F1
#
_entry.id   AF-A0A7I8J4H5-F1
#
_cell.length_a   1.000
_cell.length_b   1.000
_cell.length_c   1.000
_cell.angle_alpha   90.00
_cell.angle_beta   90.00
_cell.angle_gamma   90.00
#
_symmetry.space_group_name_H-M   'P 1'
#
loop_
_entity.id
_entity.type
_entity.pdbx_description
1 polymer ?
#
loop_
_entity_poly.entity_id
_entity_poly.type
_entity_poly.pdbx_seq_one_letter_code
_entity_poly.pdbx_strand_id
1 'polypeptide(L)'
;MSPASVVEHVVLFRIKDGADPAAVASWLEGLRSLAALEFTHALHCRYRTAADLAVYATHPAHLEVVRDFGAGICESLVAVDWVAELDTATEVGLRPSAAVRVTLARLREGAAAAERTEVAAALREAGASSRGVEQVTGGENFSPARADGFAVASLWAFPSSEELPMLEVEGSSGRRAWSPSISSSLPCPR
;
A
#
# COMPACT_ATOMS: atom_id res chain seq x y z
N MET A 1 -8.31 -20.62 16.26
CA MET A 1 -7.10 -21.03 15.49
C MET A 1 -6.15 -19.84 15.52
N SER A 2 -4.85 -20.05 15.32
CA SER A 2 -3.87 -18.95 15.38
C SER A 2 -3.98 -18.07 14.13
N PRO A 3 -3.86 -16.73 14.24
CA PRO A 3 -3.65 -15.89 13.07
C PRO A 3 -2.33 -16.26 12.39
N ALA A 4 -2.20 -15.87 11.13
CA ALA A 4 -0.96 -16.02 10.37
C ALA A 4 -0.46 -14.64 9.95
N SER A 5 0.82 -14.40 10.19
CA SER A 5 1.49 -13.18 9.78
C SER A 5 1.70 -13.15 8.26
N VAL A 6 1.35 -12.02 7.66
CA VAL A 6 1.75 -11.62 6.32
C VAL A 6 2.60 -10.36 6.39
N VAL A 7 3.37 -10.10 5.34
CA VAL A 7 3.97 -8.79 5.09
C VAL A 7 3.13 -8.06 4.05
N GLU A 8 2.68 -6.86 4.37
CA GLU A 8 2.16 -5.94 3.36
C GLU A 8 3.28 -5.04 2.86
N HIS A 9 3.38 -4.91 1.55
CA HIS A 9 4.32 -4.05 0.84
C HIS A 9 3.52 -3.01 0.08
N VAL A 10 3.64 -1.72 0.42
CA VAL A 10 3.00 -0.62 -0.34
C VAL A 10 4.06 0.30 -0.93
N VAL A 11 4.06 0.44 -2.25
CA VAL A 11 4.90 1.41 -2.98
C VAL A 11 4.04 2.55 -3.49
N LEU A 12 4.54 3.79 -3.43
CA LEU A 12 3.93 5.00 -3.94
C LEU A 12 4.93 5.73 -4.85
N PHE A 13 4.52 6.19 -6.04
CA PHE A 13 5.41 6.87 -6.99
C PHE A 13 4.79 8.06 -7.76
N ARG A 14 5.65 8.98 -8.21
CA ARG A 14 5.33 10.14 -9.08
C ARG A 14 5.95 9.94 -10.47
N ILE A 15 5.36 10.52 -11.52
CA ILE A 15 5.82 10.43 -12.92
C ILE A 15 6.40 11.76 -13.36
N LYS A 16 7.53 11.72 -14.09
CA LYS A 16 8.21 12.90 -14.62
C LYS A 16 7.35 13.68 -15.63
N ASP A 17 7.43 15.00 -15.59
CA ASP A 17 6.78 15.89 -16.56
C ASP A 17 7.28 15.60 -18.00
N GLY A 18 6.34 15.49 -18.95
CA GLY A 18 6.65 15.26 -20.37
C GLY A 18 7.05 13.82 -20.74
N ALA A 19 6.89 12.85 -19.85
CA ALA A 19 7.10 11.43 -20.17
C ALA A 19 6.21 10.96 -21.34
N ASP A 20 6.74 10.06 -22.18
CA ASP A 20 6.00 9.47 -23.31
C ASP A 20 4.73 8.74 -22.82
N PRO A 21 3.53 9.13 -23.29
CA PRO A 21 2.28 8.48 -22.92
C PRO A 21 2.25 6.98 -23.20
N ALA A 22 2.96 6.47 -24.22
CA ALA A 22 3.01 5.04 -24.51
C ALA A 22 3.86 4.28 -23.49
N ALA A 23 5.08 4.76 -23.18
CA ALA A 23 5.91 4.22 -22.11
C ALA A 23 5.21 4.27 -20.75
N VAL A 24 4.53 5.38 -20.43
CA VAL A 24 3.69 5.50 -19.24
C VAL A 24 2.55 4.47 -19.26
N ALA A 25 1.86 4.29 -20.39
CA ALA A 25 0.77 3.31 -20.48
C ALA A 25 1.24 1.87 -20.22
N SER A 26 2.32 1.41 -20.86
CA SER A 26 2.86 0.06 -20.64
C SER A 26 3.35 -0.17 -19.22
N TRP A 27 3.98 0.84 -18.61
CA TRP A 27 4.45 0.76 -17.23
C TRP A 27 3.29 0.78 -16.23
N LEU A 28 2.28 1.62 -16.46
CA LEU A 28 1.05 1.64 -15.67
C LEU A 28 0.22 0.37 -15.86
N GLU A 29 0.22 -0.26 -17.03
CA GLU A 29 -0.41 -1.57 -17.21
C GLU A 29 0.28 -2.65 -16.36
N GLY A 30 1.60 -2.54 -16.14
CA GLY A 30 2.35 -3.34 -15.17
C GLY A 30 2.14 -2.94 -13.69
N LEU A 31 1.53 -1.79 -13.39
CA LEU A 31 1.40 -1.23 -12.04
C LEU A 31 -0.04 -0.96 -11.57
N ARG A 32 -1.05 -1.11 -12.43
CA ARG A 32 -2.45 -0.74 -12.19
C ARG A 32 -3.16 -1.52 -11.07
N SER A 33 -2.44 -2.41 -10.39
CA SER A 33 -2.78 -2.90 -9.07
C SER A 33 -2.36 -1.90 -7.96
N LEU A 34 -3.20 -0.86 -7.76
CA LEU A 34 -3.41 -0.01 -6.54
C LEU A 34 -3.04 1.52 -6.57
N ALA A 35 -3.39 2.26 -5.50
CA ALA A 35 -3.37 3.74 -5.33
C ALA A 35 -3.30 4.14 -3.81
N ALA A 36 -2.97 5.36 -3.34
CA ALA A 36 -2.28 6.57 -3.88
C ALA A 36 -2.01 7.59 -2.71
N LEU A 37 -1.31 8.71 -2.96
CA LEU A 37 -1.16 9.92 -2.08
C LEU A 37 -0.84 11.13 -3.00
N GLU A 38 0.15 12.03 -2.76
CA GLU A 38 0.68 12.91 -3.85
C GLU A 38 1.28 12.10 -5.01
N PHE A 39 1.58 10.84 -4.73
CA PHE A 39 1.91 9.79 -5.66
C PHE A 39 0.67 9.33 -6.43
N THR A 40 0.75 9.29 -7.74
CA THR A 40 -0.41 9.08 -8.64
C THR A 40 -0.96 7.66 -8.64
N HIS A 41 -0.18 6.71 -8.13
CA HIS A 41 -0.44 5.27 -8.16
C HIS A 41 0.19 4.62 -6.92
N ALA A 42 -0.22 3.38 -6.64
CA ALA A 42 0.46 2.52 -5.68
C ALA A 42 0.61 1.10 -6.21
N LEU A 43 1.56 0.36 -5.66
CA LEU A 43 1.61 -1.10 -5.76
C LEU A 43 1.37 -1.66 -4.37
N HIS A 44 0.43 -2.60 -4.21
CA HIS A 44 0.30 -3.39 -2.99
C HIS A 44 0.49 -4.89 -3.27
N CYS A 45 1.34 -5.54 -2.48
CA CYS A 45 1.59 -6.98 -2.52
C CYS A 45 1.64 -7.57 -1.12
N ARG A 46 1.28 -8.85 -0.98
CA ARG A 46 1.43 -9.62 0.26
C ARG A 46 2.47 -10.73 0.11
N TYR A 47 3.36 -10.84 1.08
CA TYR A 47 4.36 -11.90 1.19
C TYR A 47 4.14 -12.70 2.48
N ARG A 48 4.55 -13.98 2.50
CA ARG A 48 4.39 -14.83 3.69
C ARG A 48 5.32 -14.40 4.82
N THR A 49 6.54 -13.98 4.51
CA THR A 49 7.52 -13.48 5.49
C THR A 49 8.33 -12.31 4.92
N ALA A 50 9.01 -11.57 5.81
CA ALA A 50 9.98 -10.55 5.39
C ALA A 50 11.18 -11.14 4.63
N ALA A 51 11.51 -12.43 4.85
CA ALA A 51 12.54 -13.12 4.08
C ALA A 51 12.09 -13.38 2.63
N ASP A 52 10.82 -13.75 2.42
CA ASP A 52 10.26 -13.93 1.07
C ASP A 52 10.25 -12.60 0.29
N LEU A 53 9.90 -11.48 0.95
CA LEU A 53 10.02 -10.14 0.37
C LEU A 53 11.47 -9.79 0.03
N ALA A 54 12.44 -10.11 0.89
CA ALA A 54 13.86 -9.86 0.62
C ALA A 54 14.39 -10.67 -0.59
N VAL A 55 13.94 -11.93 -0.74
CA VAL A 55 14.23 -12.75 -1.92
C VAL A 55 13.61 -12.15 -3.19
N TYR A 56 12.34 -11.75 -3.14
CA TYR A 56 11.69 -11.06 -4.27
C TYR A 56 12.43 -9.75 -4.65
N ALA A 57 12.71 -8.89 -3.68
CA ALA A 57 13.30 -7.58 -3.90
C ALA A 57 14.69 -7.65 -4.57
N THR A 58 15.42 -8.74 -4.35
CA THR A 58 16.74 -9.01 -4.93
C THR A 58 16.71 -9.93 -6.16
N HIS A 59 15.54 -10.43 -6.56
CA HIS A 59 15.40 -11.35 -7.67
C HIS A 59 15.73 -10.66 -9.02
N PRO A 60 16.54 -11.26 -9.91
CA PRO A 60 16.97 -10.62 -11.16
C PRO A 60 15.81 -10.09 -12.02
N ALA A 61 14.73 -10.87 -12.20
CA ALA A 61 13.59 -10.43 -13.00
C ALA A 61 12.82 -9.24 -12.38
N HIS A 62 12.83 -9.07 -11.06
CA HIS A 62 12.27 -7.88 -10.40
C HIS A 62 13.18 -6.67 -10.62
N LEU A 63 14.49 -6.86 -10.48
CA LEU A 63 15.48 -5.81 -10.70
C LEU A 63 15.51 -5.34 -12.16
N GLU A 64 15.28 -6.23 -13.13
CA GLU A 64 15.07 -5.90 -14.54
C GLU A 64 13.84 -4.98 -14.70
N VAL A 65 12.69 -5.33 -14.14
CA VAL A 65 11.47 -4.48 -14.23
C VAL A 65 11.69 -3.09 -13.61
N VAL A 66 12.30 -3.03 -12.42
CA VAL A 66 12.56 -1.76 -11.73
C VAL A 66 13.58 -0.89 -12.47
N ARG A 67 14.63 -1.50 -13.02
CA ARG A 67 15.70 -0.80 -13.76
C ARG A 67 15.23 -0.32 -15.13
N ASP A 68 14.62 -1.22 -15.91
CA ASP A 68 14.39 -1.01 -17.35
C ASP A 68 13.10 -0.22 -17.63
N PHE A 69 12.13 -0.27 -16.71
CA PHE A 69 10.86 0.49 -16.83
C PHE A 69 10.70 1.52 -15.69
N GLY A 70 11.01 1.15 -14.44
CA GLY A 70 10.83 2.04 -13.28
C GLY A 70 11.71 3.29 -13.30
N ALA A 71 13.03 3.15 -13.42
CA ALA A 71 13.98 4.27 -13.28
C ALA A 71 13.81 5.36 -14.37
N GLY A 72 13.32 4.99 -15.55
CA GLY A 72 12.99 5.93 -16.62
C GLY A 72 11.81 6.84 -16.28
N ILE A 73 10.81 6.31 -15.57
CA ILE A 73 9.47 6.90 -15.49
C ILE A 73 9.17 7.48 -14.09
N CYS A 74 9.65 6.84 -13.02
CA CYS A 74 9.59 7.36 -11.64
C CYS A 74 10.38 8.66 -11.46
N GLU A 75 9.73 9.68 -10.90
CA GLU A 75 10.36 10.86 -10.31
C GLU A 75 10.65 10.65 -8.81
N SER A 76 9.71 10.03 -8.09
CA SER A 76 9.85 9.63 -6.68
C SER A 76 9.30 8.22 -6.47
N LEU A 77 9.84 7.51 -5.48
CA LEU A 77 9.39 6.19 -5.05
C LEU A 77 9.52 6.08 -3.53
N VAL A 78 8.43 5.71 -2.86
CA VAL A 78 8.37 5.42 -1.43
C VAL A 78 7.84 4.01 -1.24
N ALA A 79 8.50 3.17 -0.45
CA ALA A 79 8.03 1.84 -0.08
C ALA A 79 7.93 1.70 1.44
N VAL A 80 6.78 1.22 1.92
CA VAL A 80 6.48 1.00 3.34
C VAL A 80 6.06 -0.46 3.52
N ASP A 81 6.74 -1.18 4.41
CA ASP A 81 6.54 -2.61 4.61
C ASP A 81 6.25 -2.92 6.08
N TRP A 82 5.15 -3.61 6.38
CA TRP A 82 4.81 -3.99 7.76
C TRP A 82 4.34 -5.43 7.86
N VAL A 83 4.49 -6.00 9.05
CA VAL A 83 3.90 -7.30 9.38
C VAL A 83 2.46 -7.07 9.86
N ALA A 84 1.52 -7.82 9.31
CA ALA A 84 0.11 -7.82 9.65
C ALA A 84 -0.36 -9.23 9.99
N GLU A 85 -1.13 -9.38 11.06
CA GLU A 85 -1.78 -10.65 11.42
C GLU A 85 -3.12 -10.75 10.69
N LEU A 86 -3.29 -11.79 9.86
CA LEU A 86 -4.52 -12.03 9.09
C LEU A 86 -5.06 -13.45 9.31
N ASP A 87 -6.37 -13.63 9.14
CA ASP A 87 -6.92 -14.98 8.97
C ASP A 87 -6.71 -15.46 7.52
N THR A 88 -5.58 -16.12 7.30
CA THR A 88 -5.23 -16.70 5.98
C THR A 88 -6.15 -17.84 5.53
N ALA A 89 -7.13 -18.28 6.32
CA ALA A 89 -8.16 -19.20 5.83
C ALA A 89 -9.22 -18.47 4.97
N THR A 90 -9.40 -17.16 5.17
CA THR A 90 -10.46 -16.37 4.51
C THR A 90 -9.95 -15.13 3.77
N GLU A 91 -8.76 -14.60 4.10
CA GLU A 91 -8.36 -13.25 3.68
C GLU A 91 -6.99 -13.13 2.98
N VAL A 92 -6.56 -14.19 2.29
CA VAL A 92 -5.23 -14.30 1.65
C VAL A 92 -4.92 -13.16 0.67
N GLY A 93 -5.94 -12.61 -0.01
CA GLY A 93 -5.78 -11.50 -0.94
C GLY A 93 -7.01 -10.61 -1.00
N LEU A 94 -6.79 -9.37 -1.42
CA LEU A 94 -7.87 -8.45 -1.74
C LEU A 94 -8.70 -9.00 -2.91
N ARG A 95 -10.02 -8.82 -2.85
CA ARG A 95 -10.91 -9.18 -3.97
C ARG A 95 -10.59 -8.33 -5.19
N PRO A 96 -10.89 -8.78 -6.41
CA PRO A 96 -10.63 -7.98 -7.60
C PRO A 96 -11.31 -6.63 -7.50
N SER A 97 -12.61 -6.55 -7.24
CA SER A 97 -13.33 -5.28 -7.12
C SER A 97 -12.94 -4.40 -5.91
N ALA A 98 -12.04 -4.85 -5.04
CA ALA A 98 -11.82 -4.21 -3.75
C ALA A 98 -11.17 -2.83 -3.90
N ALA A 99 -11.82 -1.82 -3.35
CA ALA A 99 -11.20 -0.52 -3.18
C ALA A 99 -10.38 -0.49 -1.90
N VAL A 100 -9.33 0.33 -1.89
CA VAL A 100 -8.36 0.35 -0.79
C VAL A 100 -8.09 1.79 -0.35
N ARG A 101 -8.09 1.99 0.97
CA ARG A 101 -7.54 3.18 1.62
C ARG A 101 -6.24 2.80 2.31
N VAL A 102 -5.13 3.39 1.86
CA VAL A 102 -3.86 3.34 2.59
C VAL A 102 -3.71 4.61 3.41
N THR A 103 -3.36 4.47 4.69
CA THR A 103 -2.96 5.60 5.55
C THR A 103 -1.51 5.39 5.96
N LEU A 104 -0.66 6.40 5.72
CA LEU A 104 0.75 6.42 6.14
C LEU A 104 0.98 7.51 7.17
N ALA A 105 1.69 7.21 8.26
CA ALA A 105 1.99 8.14 9.34
C ALA A 105 3.51 8.35 9.47
N ARG A 106 3.94 9.61 9.38
CA ARG A 106 5.23 10.06 9.94
C ARG A 106 5.01 10.34 11.42
N LEU A 107 5.99 9.99 12.23
CA LEU A 107 5.99 10.26 13.67
C LEU A 107 7.13 11.22 13.99
N ARG A 108 7.10 11.80 15.19
CA ARG A 108 8.19 12.65 15.69
C ARG A 108 9.52 11.87 15.68
N GLU A 109 10.61 12.57 15.43
CA GLU A 109 11.95 11.98 15.49
C GLU A 109 12.19 11.40 16.90
N GLY A 110 12.74 10.18 16.96
CA GLY A 110 12.95 9.46 18.21
C GLY A 110 11.69 8.84 18.85
N ALA A 111 10.52 8.81 18.17
CA ALA A 111 9.33 8.13 18.66
C ALA A 111 9.62 6.68 19.09
N ALA A 112 9.17 6.29 20.29
CA ALA A 112 9.45 4.98 20.87
C ALA A 112 8.67 3.85 20.19
N ALA A 113 9.17 2.60 20.25
CA ALA A 113 8.47 1.44 19.66
C ALA A 113 7.04 1.26 20.19
N ALA A 114 6.79 1.59 21.47
CA ALA A 114 5.45 1.58 22.05
C ALA A 114 4.50 2.59 21.36
N GLU A 115 4.98 3.82 21.09
CA GLU A 115 4.22 4.87 20.40
C GLU A 115 3.89 4.47 18.96
N ARG A 116 4.83 3.82 18.25
CA ARG A 116 4.58 3.27 16.90
C ARG A 116 3.55 2.15 16.92
N THR A 117 3.63 1.26 17.91
CA THR A 117 2.67 0.16 18.13
C THR A 117 1.26 0.70 18.46
N GLU A 118 1.17 1.74 19.28
CA GLU A 118 -0.08 2.40 19.67
C GLU A 118 -0.76 3.06 18.47
N VAL A 119 -0.01 3.83 17.66
CA VAL A 119 -0.54 4.44 16.42
C VAL A 119 -0.99 3.37 15.42
N ALA A 120 -0.24 2.28 15.28
CA ALA A 120 -0.63 1.14 14.44
C ALA A 120 -1.88 0.42 14.95
N ALA A 121 -2.12 0.39 16.27
CA ALA A 121 -3.36 -0.14 16.85
C ALA A 121 -4.55 0.81 16.59
N ALA A 122 -4.39 2.11 16.85
CA ALA A 122 -5.44 3.10 16.64
C ALA A 122 -5.90 3.18 15.16
N LEU A 123 -4.97 3.10 14.21
CA LEU A 123 -5.30 3.06 12.77
C LEU A 123 -6.06 1.79 12.37
N ARG A 124 -5.79 0.64 13.02
CA ARG A 124 -6.55 -0.60 12.80
C ARG A 124 -7.94 -0.54 13.43
N GLU A 125 -8.06 0.00 14.64
CA GLU A 125 -9.34 0.17 15.33
C GLU A 125 -10.27 1.12 14.58
N ALA A 126 -9.74 2.24 14.06
CA ALA A 126 -10.47 3.19 13.22
C ALA A 126 -10.96 2.53 11.92
N GLY A 127 -10.13 1.69 11.29
CA GLY A 127 -10.53 0.92 10.11
C GLY A 127 -11.62 -0.10 10.44
N ALA A 128 -11.47 -0.86 11.52
CA ALA A 128 -12.41 -1.92 11.91
C ALA A 128 -13.77 -1.36 12.38
N SER A 129 -13.77 -0.12 12.87
CA SER A 129 -14.98 0.64 13.23
C SER A 129 -15.64 1.35 12.05
N SER A 130 -14.97 1.42 10.88
CA SER A 130 -15.48 2.11 9.70
C SER A 130 -16.47 1.22 8.93
N ARG A 131 -17.64 1.78 8.62
CA ARG A 131 -18.67 1.08 7.84
C ARG A 131 -18.12 0.68 6.47
N GLY A 132 -18.39 -0.56 6.06
CA GLY A 132 -18.03 -1.06 4.72
C GLY A 132 -16.64 -1.67 4.63
N VAL A 133 -15.81 -1.55 5.67
CA VAL A 133 -14.50 -2.19 5.70
C VAL A 133 -14.66 -3.70 5.91
N GLU A 134 -14.06 -4.48 5.02
CA GLU A 134 -14.05 -5.95 5.08
C GLU A 134 -12.73 -6.50 5.62
N GLN A 135 -11.63 -5.78 5.45
CA GLN A 135 -10.32 -6.17 5.95
C GLN A 135 -9.52 -4.94 6.40
N VAL A 136 -8.81 -5.09 7.52
CA VAL A 136 -7.92 -4.05 8.06
C VAL A 136 -6.59 -4.64 8.45
N THR A 137 -5.52 -4.01 7.98
CA THR A 137 -4.17 -4.25 8.46
C THR A 137 -3.55 -2.95 8.96
N GLY A 138 -2.48 -3.08 9.73
CA GLY A 138 -1.63 -1.96 10.08
C GLY A 138 -0.52 -2.38 11.01
N GLY A 139 0.62 -1.70 10.92
CA GLY A 139 1.83 -2.11 11.60
C GLY A 139 2.96 -1.08 11.50
N GLU A 140 4.03 -1.36 12.23
CA GLU A 140 5.28 -0.63 12.15
C GLU A 140 6.02 -0.97 10.84
N ASN A 141 6.58 0.05 10.21
CA ASN A 141 7.38 -0.09 9.00
C ASN A 141 8.78 -0.63 9.30
N PHE A 142 9.16 -1.76 8.69
CA PHE A 142 10.50 -2.33 8.80
C PHE A 142 11.45 -1.97 7.64
N SER A 143 11.00 -1.16 6.67
CA SER A 143 11.79 -0.68 5.52
C SER A 143 12.08 0.84 5.55
N PRO A 144 12.67 1.40 6.63
CA PRO A 144 12.81 2.85 6.79
C PRO A 144 13.63 3.52 5.67
N ALA A 145 14.62 2.82 5.11
CA ALA A 145 15.48 3.34 4.03
C ALA A 145 14.76 3.65 2.71
N ARG A 146 13.54 3.11 2.50
CA ARG A 146 12.72 3.37 1.31
C ARG A 146 11.47 4.19 1.62
N ALA A 147 11.24 4.53 2.88
CA ALA A 147 9.92 4.95 3.35
C ALA A 147 9.75 6.46 3.54
N ASP A 148 10.74 7.30 3.18
CA ASP A 148 10.68 8.76 3.31
C ASP A 148 10.07 9.22 4.65
N GLY A 149 10.61 8.72 5.75
CA GLY A 149 10.18 9.04 7.12
C GLY A 149 8.83 8.47 7.58
N PHE A 150 8.08 7.73 6.75
CA PHE A 150 6.88 7.02 7.18
C PHE A 150 7.25 5.82 8.06
N ALA A 151 6.70 5.80 9.28
CA ALA A 151 7.07 4.86 10.34
C ALA A 151 5.96 3.85 10.66
N VAL A 152 4.71 4.18 10.34
CA VAL A 152 3.52 3.33 10.56
C VAL A 152 2.60 3.43 9.35
N ALA A 153 1.94 2.33 9.01
CA ALA A 153 0.95 2.27 7.94
C ALA A 153 -0.29 1.45 8.35
N SER A 154 -1.39 1.66 7.63
CA SER A 154 -2.57 0.80 7.67
C SER A 154 -3.23 0.71 6.30
N LEU A 155 -3.73 -0.47 5.94
CA LEU A 155 -4.53 -0.71 4.73
C LEU A 155 -5.94 -1.11 5.14
N TRP A 156 -6.95 -0.41 4.62
CA TRP A 156 -8.37 -0.72 4.82
C TRP A 156 -8.98 -1.09 3.47
N ALA A 157 -9.61 -2.26 3.39
CA ALA A 157 -10.21 -2.78 2.17
C ALA A 157 -11.74 -2.70 2.21
N PHE A 158 -12.32 -2.29 1.08
CA PHE A 158 -13.75 -2.12 0.85
C PHE A 158 -14.21 -3.05 -0.28
N PRO A 159 -15.47 -3.49 -0.30
CA PRO A 159 -16.00 -4.38 -1.35
C PRO A 159 -15.95 -3.74 -2.75
N SER A 160 -16.11 -2.41 -2.82
CA SER A 160 -16.10 -1.60 -4.04
C SER A 160 -15.68 -0.15 -3.72
N SER A 161 -15.41 0.64 -4.77
CA SER A 161 -15.09 2.06 -4.65
C SER A 161 -16.26 2.96 -4.27
N GLU A 162 -17.49 2.44 -4.24
CA GLU A 162 -18.70 3.21 -3.91
C GLU A 162 -18.75 3.57 -2.42
N GLU A 163 -17.99 2.87 -1.58
CA GLU A 163 -17.98 3.07 -0.13
C GLU A 163 -16.87 4.02 0.35
N LEU A 164 -15.83 4.25 -0.48
CA LEU A 164 -14.75 5.21 -0.21
C LEU A 164 -15.23 6.66 0.08
N PRO A 165 -16.21 7.24 -0.64
CA PRO A 165 -16.62 8.63 -0.43
C PRO A 165 -17.28 8.90 0.92
N MET A 166 -17.72 7.86 1.64
CA MET A 166 -18.37 8.00 2.96
C MET A 166 -17.37 8.23 4.11
N LEU A 167 -16.06 8.33 3.81
CA LEU A 167 -14.97 8.41 4.78
C LEU A 167 -14.13 9.70 4.67
N GLU A 168 -14.68 10.71 4.00
CA GLU A 168 -14.13 12.06 4.01
C GLU A 168 -14.17 12.62 5.44
N VAL A 169 -12.99 12.92 5.99
CA VAL A 169 -12.87 13.64 7.26
C VAL A 169 -12.89 15.13 6.94
N GLU A 170 -13.88 15.86 7.47
CA GLU A 170 -13.90 17.33 7.39
C GLU A 170 -12.61 17.90 8.00
N GLY A 171 -11.78 18.55 7.17
CA GLY A 171 -10.50 19.08 7.59
C GLY A 171 -9.57 19.55 6.47
N SER A 172 -9.72 19.06 5.24
CA SER A 172 -8.95 19.54 4.08
C SER A 172 -9.57 20.80 3.46
N SER A 173 -9.27 21.96 4.04
CA SER A 173 -9.63 23.25 3.44
C SER A 173 -8.91 23.47 2.10
N GLY A 174 -9.64 23.21 1.01
CA GLY A 174 -9.26 23.67 -0.33
C GLY A 174 -8.28 22.78 -1.10
N ARG A 175 -8.71 21.56 -1.45
CA ARG A 175 -8.36 20.90 -2.73
C ARG A 175 -9.37 19.79 -3.01
N ARG A 176 -9.92 19.75 -4.23
CA ARG A 176 -10.95 18.76 -4.62
C ARG A 176 -10.38 17.35 -4.49
N ALA A 177 -10.97 16.55 -3.60
CA ALA A 177 -10.69 15.12 -3.53
C ALA A 177 -11.14 14.43 -4.82
N TRP A 178 -10.38 13.43 -5.26
CA TRP A 178 -10.70 12.60 -6.42
C TRP A 178 -10.43 11.13 -6.07
N SER A 179 -11.33 10.26 -6.51
CA SER A 179 -11.38 8.85 -6.12
C SER A 179 -11.05 7.97 -7.32
N PRO A 180 -9.88 7.30 -7.36
CA PRO A 180 -9.65 6.22 -8.31
C PRO A 180 -10.36 4.95 -7.82
N SER A 181 -11.30 4.45 -8.62
CA SER A 181 -11.73 3.06 -8.49
C SER A 181 -10.65 2.16 -9.10
N ILE A 182 -10.13 1.22 -8.31
CA ILE A 182 -9.19 0.21 -8.78
C ILE A 182 -9.80 -1.16 -8.51
N SER A 183 -9.66 -2.04 -9.50
CA SER A 183 -10.09 -3.43 -9.42
C SER A 183 -8.99 -4.33 -9.97
N SER A 184 -8.39 -5.19 -9.14
CA SER A 184 -7.46 -6.23 -9.59
C SER A 184 -7.28 -7.37 -8.59
N SER A 185 -7.41 -8.62 -9.06
CA SER A 185 -6.85 -9.80 -8.37
C SER A 185 -6.33 -10.78 -9.41
N LEU A 186 -5.09 -11.23 -9.25
CA LEU A 186 -4.58 -12.44 -9.88
C LEU A 186 -3.91 -13.29 -8.79
N PRO A 187 -4.03 -14.63 -8.85
CA PRO A 187 -3.40 -15.50 -7.87
C PRO A 187 -1.88 -15.53 -8.09
N CYS A 188 -1.13 -15.59 -6.97
CA CYS A 188 0.32 -15.73 -7.00
C CYS A 188 0.70 -17.08 -7.65
N PRO A 189 1.73 -17.15 -8.52
CA PRO A 189 2.25 -18.41 -9.02
C PRO A 189 2.82 -19.26 -7.86
N ARG A 190 2.71 -20.59 -7.99
CA ARG A 190 3.20 -21.57 -7.00
C ARG A 190 4.68 -21.88 -7.19
#